data_AF-A0A847GKW4-F1
#
_entry.id   AF-A0A847GKW4-F1
#
_cell.length_a   1.000
_cell.length_b   1.000
_cell.length_c   1.000
_cell.angle_alpha   90.00
_cell.angle_beta   90.00
_cell.angle_gamma   90.00
#
_symmetry.space_group_name_H-M   'P 1'
#
loop_
_entity.id
_entity.type
_entity.pdbx_description
1 polymer ?
#
loop_
_entity_poly.entity_id
_entity_poly.type
_entity_poly.pdbx_seq_one_letter_code
_entity_poly.pdbx_strand_id
1 'polypeptide(L)'
;MTAWGIVGAVSPKLTNWLTPVWLLGVGMLAGLALLLLLWGLAFLISRLTPRATADSRRLGSAGGWLAQVARLPLVLISRRTASEVPQAVREGALWPMLIVALILGAFGIVGAIFVREPVALLRSLERLPAMGTRTVEAPVPVSLPENRDDEFADPVAHEVAVSFRQDEIRHIVFRSDQHLTIATRPFREVKPGAEIDLLAGEDHIWIASRQSVNAFVDQDVERLYVRNLGSVPAKLTCVITTAPPNPEVLTIPVTALAVVAVFLLYLIQRFAAPRLSAIALATHKSEIAQPLFMIIVAVGAVLVVVFFPWIPYNTFGEDIKMLKDSGLTLIMILGVIMAVWAASSSIAEEIEGRTALTVLSKPIGRPSFIVGKFLGIFWTVAVLFVVLGVLFLIMTAYKPIYDGRESQTQDVTWQLCHAEMISTVPGLVLAFMETMVLAALSVAISTRLPWLANLVICFTIYALGHLTPLIVQSSMGQFVFVQFFGQLIATIFPNLDHFNIQAAVAADVPVPPLYLLWAFVYCMIYSVIAMLLALVLFEDRDLA
;
A
#
# COMPACT_ATOMS: atom_id res chain seq x y z
N MET A 1 -14.23 19.41 21.89
CA MET A 1 -14.71 20.63 21.18
C MET A 1 -13.99 20.68 19.85
N THR A 2 -14.70 20.88 18.73
CA THR A 2 -14.05 21.03 17.41
C THR A 2 -13.05 22.19 17.48
N ALA A 3 -11.86 22.02 16.90
CA ALA A 3 -10.77 23.01 16.97
C ALA A 3 -11.14 24.36 16.32
N TRP A 4 -12.29 24.42 15.63
CA TRP A 4 -12.82 25.59 14.94
C TRP A 4 -14.32 25.63 15.21
N GLY A 5 -14.78 26.44 16.18
CA GLY A 5 -16.19 26.61 16.55
C GLY A 5 -17.11 27.22 15.48
N ILE A 6 -16.81 26.98 14.20
CA ILE A 6 -17.43 27.57 13.01
C ILE A 6 -18.48 26.63 12.41
N VAL A 7 -18.46 25.33 12.74
CA VAL A 7 -19.42 24.34 12.23
C VAL A 7 -20.14 23.70 13.41
N GLY A 8 -21.48 23.70 13.38
CA GLY A 8 -22.32 23.01 14.36
C GLY A 8 -21.91 21.55 14.53
N ALA A 9 -22.31 20.91 15.63
CA ALA A 9 -21.88 19.57 16.00
C ALA A 9 -21.93 18.58 14.81
N VAL A 10 -20.77 18.33 14.20
CA VAL A 10 -20.62 17.38 13.09
C VAL A 10 -21.00 16.00 13.61
N SER A 11 -21.79 15.26 12.83
CA SER A 11 -22.26 13.95 13.29
C SER A 11 -21.05 13.03 13.55
N PRO A 12 -21.02 12.31 14.69
CA PRO A 12 -19.93 11.37 15.00
C PRO A 12 -19.63 10.38 13.87
N LYS A 13 -20.68 9.93 13.17
CA LYS A 13 -20.58 9.04 12.02
C LYS A 13 -19.84 9.67 10.85
N LEU A 14 -20.12 10.94 10.54
CA LEU A 14 -19.44 11.65 9.47
C LEU A 14 -17.97 11.84 9.80
N THR A 15 -17.63 12.21 11.03
CA THR A 15 -16.23 12.29 11.47
C THR A 15 -15.53 10.94 11.36
N ASN A 16 -16.18 9.84 11.78
CA ASN A 16 -15.56 8.53 11.73
C ASN A 16 -15.26 8.05 10.30
N TRP A 17 -16.15 8.36 9.36
CA TRP A 17 -15.94 8.04 7.94
C TRP A 17 -14.85 8.91 7.31
N LEU A 18 -14.88 10.22 7.56
CA LEU A 18 -14.02 11.18 6.88
C LEU A 18 -12.59 11.20 7.42
N THR A 19 -12.34 10.74 8.65
CA THR A 19 -11.00 10.76 9.25
C THR A 19 -9.98 9.89 8.48
N PRO A 20 -10.26 8.63 8.12
CA PRO A 20 -9.36 7.84 7.26
C PRO A 20 -9.13 8.48 5.89
N VAL A 21 -10.18 8.99 5.25
CA VAL A 21 -10.10 9.65 3.93
C VAL A 21 -9.29 10.95 4.03
N TRP A 22 -9.38 11.65 5.15
CA TRP A 22 -8.60 12.86 5.42
C TRP A 22 -7.12 12.54 5.61
N LEU A 23 -6.76 11.46 6.31
CA LEU A 23 -5.36 11.01 6.42
C LEU A 23 -4.76 10.72 5.04
N LEU A 24 -5.50 10.05 4.15
CA LEU A 24 -5.11 9.87 2.75
C LEU A 24 -4.93 11.22 2.04
N GLY A 25 -5.87 12.16 2.22
CA GLY A 25 -5.81 13.50 1.62
C GLY A 25 -4.61 14.33 2.08
N VAL A 26 -4.27 14.29 3.38
CA VAL A 26 -3.08 14.96 3.93
C VAL A 26 -1.80 14.34 3.36
N GLY A 27 -1.76 13.01 3.24
CA GLY A 27 -0.65 12.32 2.59
C GLY A 27 -0.49 12.66 1.12
N MET A 28 -1.59 12.81 0.37
CA MET A 28 -1.58 13.30 -1.01
C MET A 28 -1.01 14.72 -1.11
N LEU A 29 -1.42 15.63 -0.22
CA LEU A 29 -0.84 16.99 -0.14
C LEU A 29 0.66 16.96 0.15
N ALA A 30 1.08 16.15 1.13
CA ALA A 30 2.48 16.02 1.50
C ALA A 30 3.31 15.47 0.33
N GLY A 31 2.79 14.49 -0.40
CA GLY A 31 3.42 13.95 -1.62
C GLY A 31 3.54 15.00 -2.74
N LEU A 32 2.48 15.76 -3.01
CA LEU A 32 2.50 16.85 -4.00
C LEU A 32 3.45 17.98 -3.60
N ALA A 33 3.49 18.35 -2.32
CA ALA A 33 4.42 19.34 -1.79
C ALA A 33 5.87 18.85 -1.92
N LEU A 34 6.14 17.57 -1.62
CA LEU A 34 7.46 16.97 -1.79
C LEU A 34 7.87 16.96 -3.26
N LEU A 35 6.96 16.62 -4.18
CA LEU A 35 7.22 16.67 -5.63
C LEU A 35 7.53 18.10 -6.11
N LEU A 36 6.80 19.11 -5.63
CA LEU A 36 7.07 20.51 -5.93
C LEU A 36 8.43 20.95 -5.38
N LEU A 37 8.79 20.51 -4.17
CA LEU A 37 10.09 20.78 -3.56
C LEU A 37 11.22 20.11 -4.35
N LEU A 38 11.09 18.82 -4.67
CA LEU A 38 12.05 18.08 -5.47
C LEU A 38 12.24 18.71 -6.85
N TRP A 39 11.14 19.11 -7.49
CA TRP A 39 11.19 19.82 -8.78
C TRP A 39 11.85 21.20 -8.66
N GLY A 40 11.49 21.99 -7.64
CA GLY A 40 12.08 23.31 -7.40
C GLY A 40 13.58 23.25 -7.10
N LEU A 41 14.01 22.26 -6.31
CA LEU A 41 15.40 21.99 -6.00
C LEU A 41 16.18 21.53 -7.24
N ALA A 42 15.62 20.60 -8.02
CA ALA A 42 16.19 20.19 -9.30
C ALA A 42 16.31 21.37 -10.28
N PHE A 43 15.28 22.22 -10.36
CA PHE A 43 15.28 23.43 -11.18
C PHE A 43 16.38 24.42 -10.76
N LEU A 44 16.54 24.64 -9.45
CA LEU A 44 17.58 25.53 -8.91
C LEU A 44 18.99 24.99 -9.19
N ILE A 45 19.25 23.72 -8.87
CA ILE A 45 20.55 23.07 -9.12
C ILE A 45 20.88 23.07 -10.61
N SER A 46 19.87 22.86 -11.47
CA SER A 46 20.06 22.91 -12.90
C SER A 46 20.56 24.29 -13.38
N ARG A 47 20.13 25.39 -12.74
CA ARG A 47 20.61 26.76 -13.06
C ARG A 47 22.02 27.06 -12.55
N LEU A 48 22.46 26.37 -11.51
CA LEU A 48 23.81 26.52 -10.94
C LEU A 48 24.87 25.70 -11.69
N THR A 49 24.47 24.62 -12.37
CA THR A 49 25.39 23.81 -13.17
C THR A 49 25.79 24.52 -14.47
N PRO A 50 27.10 24.65 -14.78
CA PRO A 50 27.59 25.23 -16.02
C PRO A 50 27.10 24.46 -17.26
N ARG A 51 27.00 25.13 -18.42
CA ARG A 51 26.75 24.46 -19.71
C ARG A 51 27.81 23.39 -19.91
N ALA A 52 27.45 22.12 -19.79
CA ALA A 52 28.27 21.05 -20.32
C ALA A 52 28.45 21.31 -21.82
N THR A 53 29.70 21.51 -22.24
CA THR A 53 30.08 21.73 -23.64
C THR A 53 29.65 20.55 -24.50
N ALA A 54 29.51 20.80 -25.80
CA ALA A 54 28.84 19.94 -26.79
C ALA A 54 29.44 18.53 -26.99
N ASP A 55 30.45 18.13 -26.21
CA ASP A 55 31.21 16.89 -26.37
C ASP A 55 30.54 15.66 -25.74
N SER A 56 29.56 15.84 -24.85
CA SER A 56 28.72 14.73 -24.34
C SER A 56 27.73 14.19 -25.37
N ARG A 57 27.57 14.86 -26.52
CA ARG A 57 26.65 14.45 -27.60
C ARG A 57 27.06 13.14 -28.28
N ARG A 58 28.35 12.77 -28.24
CA ARG A 58 28.86 11.53 -28.86
C ARG A 58 28.76 10.28 -27.97
N LEU A 59 28.43 10.43 -26.68
CA LEU A 59 28.30 9.32 -25.74
C LEU A 59 26.86 8.81 -25.56
N GLY A 60 25.91 9.31 -26.37
CA GLY A 60 24.51 8.92 -26.33
C GLY A 60 24.20 7.52 -26.90
N SER A 61 25.18 6.83 -27.50
CA SER A 61 24.95 5.53 -28.14
C SER A 61 25.91 4.41 -27.71
N ALA A 62 26.86 4.66 -26.78
CA ALA A 62 27.96 3.73 -26.49
C ALA A 62 28.09 3.31 -25.02
N GLY A 63 27.13 3.61 -24.16
CA GLY A 63 27.13 3.17 -22.75
C GLY A 63 26.12 2.05 -22.53
N GLY A 64 26.57 0.90 -22.02
CA GLY A 64 25.69 -0.19 -21.59
C GLY A 64 24.65 0.27 -20.55
N TRP A 65 23.59 -0.52 -20.35
CA TRP A 65 22.45 -0.20 -19.48
C TRP A 65 22.84 0.29 -18.07
N LEU A 66 23.92 -0.26 -17.49
CA LEU A 66 24.48 0.17 -16.19
C LEU A 66 24.95 1.63 -16.18
N ALA A 67 25.56 2.11 -17.27
CA ALA A 67 26.02 3.49 -17.40
C ALA A 67 24.83 4.47 -17.56
N GLN A 68 23.70 4.00 -18.10
CA GLN A 68 22.46 4.78 -18.15
C GLN A 68 21.82 4.88 -16.76
N VAL A 69 21.78 3.77 -16.01
CA VAL A 69 21.28 3.75 -14.62
C VAL A 69 22.10 4.67 -13.70
N ALA A 70 23.43 4.63 -13.79
CA ALA A 70 24.31 5.50 -13.01
C ALA A 70 24.15 7.00 -13.34
N ARG A 71 23.63 7.33 -14.53
CA ARG A 71 23.38 8.71 -14.97
C ARG A 71 21.97 9.21 -14.65
N LEU A 72 21.04 8.35 -14.22
CA LEU A 72 19.66 8.73 -13.88
C LEU A 72 19.54 9.94 -12.94
N PRO A 73 20.26 10.02 -11.79
CA PRO A 73 20.15 11.19 -10.93
C PRO A 73 20.68 12.48 -11.60
N LEU A 74 21.75 12.37 -12.40
CA LEU A 74 22.30 13.50 -13.17
C LEU A 74 21.38 13.95 -14.31
N VAL A 75 20.66 13.02 -14.93
CA VAL A 75 19.70 13.30 -16.01
C VAL A 75 18.46 14.00 -15.45
N LEU A 76 17.93 13.55 -14.30
CA LEU A 76 16.79 14.18 -13.63
C LEU A 76 17.08 15.62 -13.18
N ILE A 77 18.33 15.95 -12.88
CA ILE A 77 18.78 17.28 -12.45
C ILE A 77 19.18 18.17 -13.65
N SER A 78 19.18 17.64 -14.88
CA SER A 78 19.59 18.41 -16.06
C SER A 78 18.63 19.58 -16.36
N ARG A 79 19.15 20.72 -16.86
CA ARG A 79 18.32 21.91 -17.19
C ARG A 79 17.16 21.59 -18.12
N ARG A 80 17.42 20.73 -19.12
CA ARG A 80 16.42 20.31 -20.09
C ARG A 80 15.31 19.52 -19.41
N THR A 81 15.69 18.49 -18.65
CA THR A 81 14.74 17.65 -17.90
C THR A 81 13.90 18.47 -16.93
N ALA A 82 14.52 19.32 -16.10
CA ALA A 82 13.81 20.16 -15.14
C ALA A 82 12.77 21.09 -15.81
N SER A 83 13.07 21.62 -17.00
CA SER A 83 12.13 22.45 -17.78
C SER A 83 11.02 21.66 -18.47
N GLU A 84 11.26 20.39 -18.80
CA GLU A 84 10.29 19.52 -19.48
C GLU A 84 9.32 18.82 -18.50
N VAL A 85 9.62 18.80 -17.19
CA VAL A 85 8.77 18.14 -16.16
C VAL A 85 7.31 18.64 -16.17
N PRO A 86 7.01 19.96 -16.17
CA PRO A 86 5.62 20.42 -16.17
C PRO A 86 4.84 19.98 -17.43
N GLN A 87 5.51 20.00 -18.58
CA GLN A 87 4.94 19.49 -19.82
C GLN A 87 4.72 17.98 -19.73
N ALA A 88 5.67 17.26 -19.10
CA ALA A 88 5.57 15.82 -18.93
C ALA A 88 4.39 15.39 -18.06
N VAL A 89 4.12 16.13 -16.99
CA VAL A 89 2.99 15.89 -16.11
C VAL A 89 1.66 16.19 -16.82
N ARG A 90 1.58 17.25 -17.62
CA ARG A 90 0.34 17.66 -18.32
C ARG A 90 -0.02 16.79 -19.52
N GLU A 91 0.97 16.30 -20.25
CA GLU A 91 0.71 15.53 -21.47
C GLU A 91 0.51 14.04 -21.20
N GLY A 92 1.03 13.52 -20.09
CA GLY A 92 1.12 12.08 -19.82
C GLY A 92 0.01 11.50 -18.94
N ALA A 93 0.24 10.25 -18.54
CA ALA A 93 -0.62 9.52 -17.61
C ALA A 93 -0.67 10.13 -16.20
N LEU A 94 0.32 10.97 -15.87
CA LEU A 94 0.33 11.72 -14.62
C LEU A 94 -0.77 12.77 -14.54
N TRP A 95 -1.33 13.25 -15.65
CA TRP A 95 -2.35 14.30 -15.61
C TRP A 95 -3.64 13.87 -14.88
N PRO A 96 -4.32 12.76 -15.27
CA PRO A 96 -5.49 12.29 -14.53
C PRO A 96 -5.14 11.89 -13.08
N MET A 97 -3.97 11.29 -12.84
CA MET A 97 -3.51 10.95 -11.49
C MET A 97 -3.28 12.20 -10.62
N LEU A 98 -2.75 13.28 -11.21
CA LEU A 98 -2.57 14.58 -10.56
C LEU A 98 -3.93 15.19 -10.19
N ILE A 99 -4.92 15.11 -11.07
CA ILE A 99 -6.28 15.59 -10.78
C ILE A 99 -6.85 14.84 -9.56
N VAL A 100 -6.75 13.51 -9.52
CA VAL A 100 -7.18 12.71 -8.37
C VAL A 100 -6.43 13.12 -7.10
N ALA A 101 -5.10 13.25 -7.17
CA ALA A 101 -4.28 13.68 -6.04
C ALA A 101 -4.60 15.11 -5.57
N LEU A 102 -4.94 16.03 -6.48
CA LEU A 102 -5.35 17.40 -6.15
C LEU A 102 -6.74 17.44 -5.51
N ILE A 103 -7.69 16.61 -5.97
CA ILE A 103 -9.04 16.52 -5.37
C ILE A 103 -8.93 15.96 -3.94
N LEU A 104 -8.22 14.86 -3.76
CA LEU A 104 -7.97 14.29 -2.43
C LEU A 104 -7.14 15.23 -1.56
N GLY A 105 -6.17 15.93 -2.14
CA GLY A 105 -5.36 16.90 -1.44
C GLY A 105 -6.18 18.10 -0.96
N ALA A 106 -7.06 18.64 -1.81
CA ALA A 106 -8.01 19.68 -1.43
C ALA A 106 -8.93 19.20 -0.28
N PHE A 107 -9.36 17.94 -0.32
CA PHE A 107 -10.06 17.31 0.80
C PHE A 107 -9.18 17.17 2.05
N GLY A 108 -7.87 16.96 1.93
CA GLY A 108 -6.94 17.01 3.07
C GLY A 108 -6.91 18.38 3.78
N ILE A 109 -7.11 19.49 3.04
CA ILE A 109 -7.19 20.84 3.63
C ILE A 109 -8.56 21.07 4.26
N VAL A 110 -9.63 20.91 3.47
CA VAL A 110 -11.01 21.21 3.89
C VAL A 110 -11.54 20.19 4.91
N GLY A 111 -11.09 18.94 4.81
CA GLY A 111 -11.47 17.82 5.66
C GLY A 111 -11.13 18.01 7.14
N ALA A 112 -10.14 18.86 7.45
CA ALA A 112 -9.76 19.18 8.83
C ALA A 112 -10.92 19.78 9.66
N ILE A 113 -11.94 20.32 9.00
CA ILE A 113 -13.17 20.84 9.62
C ILE A 113 -14.04 19.70 10.18
N PHE A 114 -14.00 18.51 9.56
CA PHE A 114 -14.85 17.36 9.91
C PHE A 114 -14.18 16.36 10.85
N VAL A 115 -12.85 16.42 10.98
CA VAL A 115 -12.04 15.50 11.79
C VAL A 115 -11.96 15.96 13.25
N ARG A 116 -11.99 15.00 14.18
CA ARG A 116 -11.75 15.25 15.60
C ARG A 116 -10.27 15.47 15.84
N GLU A 117 -9.93 16.63 16.42
CA GLU A 117 -8.58 16.95 16.88
C GLU A 117 -7.47 16.71 15.82
N PRO A 118 -7.57 17.30 14.62
CA PRO A 118 -6.63 17.04 13.52
C PRO A 118 -5.18 17.37 13.87
N VAL A 119 -4.95 18.38 14.73
CA VAL A 119 -3.61 18.75 15.18
C VAL A 119 -3.01 17.68 16.11
N ALA A 120 -3.81 17.03 16.95
CA ALA A 120 -3.34 15.95 17.81
C ALA A 120 -2.93 14.73 16.97
N LEU A 121 -3.71 14.40 15.93
CA LEU A 121 -3.35 13.35 14.97
C LEU A 121 -2.02 13.66 14.27
N LEU A 122 -1.80 14.91 13.82
CA LEU A 122 -0.55 15.26 13.16
C LEU A 122 0.66 15.24 14.10
N ARG A 123 0.51 15.61 15.37
CA ARG A 123 1.59 15.52 16.37
C ARG A 123 2.05 14.08 16.61
N SER A 124 1.18 13.09 16.42
CA SER A 124 1.58 11.67 16.48
C SER A 124 2.65 11.32 15.43
N LEU A 125 2.71 12.05 14.30
CA LEU A 125 3.71 11.85 13.25
C LEU A 125 5.12 12.22 13.74
N GLU A 126 5.26 13.30 14.52
CA GLU A 126 6.55 13.78 15.05
C GLU A 126 7.17 12.77 16.03
N ARG A 127 6.34 11.93 16.66
CA ARG A 127 6.78 10.93 17.63
C ARG A 127 7.25 9.63 16.99
N LEU A 128 6.89 9.36 15.73
CA LEU A 128 7.27 8.12 15.02
C LEU A 128 8.74 7.71 15.14
N PRO A 129 9.75 8.59 14.93
CA PRO A 129 11.15 8.17 15.00
C PRO A 129 11.63 7.82 16.42
N ALA A 130 10.91 8.24 17.46
CA ALA A 130 11.23 7.94 18.86
C ALA A 130 10.63 6.60 19.33
N MET A 131 9.77 5.97 18.52
CA MET A 131 9.07 4.75 18.88
C MET A 131 9.94 3.51 18.65
N GLY A 132 9.82 2.53 19.54
CA GLY A 132 10.54 1.28 19.43
C GLY A 132 10.39 0.39 20.65
N THR A 133 11.10 -0.74 20.61
CA THR A 133 11.23 -1.63 21.76
C THR A 133 12.47 -1.24 22.55
N ARG A 134 12.27 -0.82 23.80
CA ARG A 134 13.36 -0.55 24.73
C ARG A 134 13.37 -1.61 25.81
N THR A 135 14.51 -2.24 26.03
CA THR A 135 14.72 -3.15 27.14
C THR A 135 15.43 -2.40 28.25
N VAL A 136 14.83 -2.40 29.44
CA VAL A 136 15.44 -1.89 30.67
C VAL A 136 15.70 -3.09 31.57
N GLU A 137 16.97 -3.32 31.88
CA GLU A 137 17.38 -4.31 32.86
C GLU A 137 17.84 -3.60 34.13
N ALA A 138 17.30 -4.01 35.28
CA ALA A 138 17.67 -3.44 36.56
C ALA A 138 17.83 -4.54 37.61
N PRO A 139 18.96 -4.58 38.35
CA PRO A 139 19.08 -5.41 39.53
C PRO A 139 18.26 -4.78 40.68
N VAL A 140 17.39 -5.57 41.30
CA VAL A 140 16.55 -5.14 42.42
C VAL A 140 17.01 -5.86 43.70
N PRO A 141 17.57 -5.14 44.70
CA PRO A 141 17.93 -5.74 45.98
C PRO A 141 16.71 -6.31 46.69
N VAL A 142 16.92 -7.22 47.65
CA VAL A 142 15.83 -7.74 48.51
C VAL A 142 15.24 -6.60 49.33
N SER A 143 13.92 -6.47 49.32
CA SER A 143 13.21 -5.43 50.06
C SER A 143 13.09 -5.82 51.52
N LEU A 144 13.92 -5.21 52.37
CA LEU A 144 13.83 -5.35 53.83
C LEU A 144 12.72 -4.44 54.39
N PRO A 145 12.13 -4.77 55.56
CA PRO A 145 11.16 -3.88 56.21
C PRO A 145 11.81 -2.55 56.59
N GLU A 146 11.06 -1.45 56.43
CA GLU A 146 11.53 -0.07 56.71
C GLU A 146 11.95 0.11 58.16
N ASN A 147 11.28 -0.58 59.09
CA ASN A 147 11.68 -0.70 60.48
C ASN A 147 11.98 -2.17 60.80
N ARG A 148 13.22 -2.47 61.22
CA ARG A 148 13.65 -3.84 61.51
C ARG A 148 13.03 -4.42 62.79
N ASP A 149 12.47 -3.57 63.65
CA ASP A 149 11.90 -3.95 64.93
C ASP A 149 10.36 -4.13 64.88
N ASP A 150 9.74 -3.86 63.74
CA ASP A 150 8.30 -4.01 63.51
C ASP A 150 8.04 -5.02 62.39
N GLU A 151 7.50 -6.19 62.73
CA GLU A 151 7.26 -7.30 61.82
C GLU A 151 6.16 -7.00 60.78
N PHE A 152 5.36 -5.95 61.01
CA PHE A 152 4.31 -5.47 60.09
C PHE A 152 4.72 -4.26 59.26
N ALA A 153 5.98 -3.82 59.35
CA ALA A 153 6.48 -2.70 58.57
C ALA A 153 6.52 -3.05 57.07
N ASP A 154 6.06 -2.10 56.26
CA ASP A 154 6.06 -2.25 54.81
C ASP A 154 7.50 -2.45 54.26
N PRO A 155 7.69 -3.36 53.28
CA PRO A 155 8.97 -3.54 52.63
C PRO A 155 9.40 -2.30 51.84
N VAL A 156 10.68 -1.95 51.94
CA VAL A 156 11.29 -0.80 51.24
C VAL A 156 11.22 -1.01 49.72
N ALA A 157 10.67 -0.03 49.01
CA ALA A 157 10.63 -0.03 47.55
C ALA A 157 11.94 0.53 46.96
N HIS A 158 12.41 -0.10 45.88
CA HIS A 158 13.56 0.36 45.11
C HIS A 158 13.10 1.09 43.85
N GLU A 159 13.71 2.24 43.56
CA GLU A 159 13.43 3.01 42.34
C GLU A 159 14.21 2.44 41.15
N VAL A 160 13.47 2.01 40.13
CA VAL A 160 14.01 1.62 38.83
C VAL A 160 13.70 2.73 37.83
N ALA A 161 14.74 3.39 37.31
CA ALA A 161 14.58 4.43 36.31
C ALA A 161 14.04 3.83 35.00
N VAL A 162 12.87 4.31 34.60
CA VAL A 162 12.24 4.01 33.30
C VAL A 162 11.91 5.33 32.62
N SER A 163 11.59 5.34 31.33
CA SER A 163 11.09 6.57 30.72
C SER A 163 10.19 6.17 29.58
N PHE A 164 8.89 6.33 29.81
CA PHE A 164 7.87 6.12 28.80
C PHE A 164 6.62 6.94 29.12
N ARG A 165 5.86 7.18 28.06
CA ARG A 165 4.58 7.89 28.09
C ARG A 165 3.44 6.90 28.04
N GLN A 166 2.45 7.08 28.92
CA GLN A 166 1.33 6.15 29.01
C GLN A 166 0.52 6.07 27.70
N ASP A 167 0.32 7.20 27.02
CA ASP A 167 -0.38 7.31 25.74
C ASP A 167 0.35 6.62 24.58
N GLU A 168 1.61 6.22 24.79
CA GLU A 168 2.48 5.61 23.79
C GLU A 168 2.73 4.12 24.03
N ILE A 169 2.23 3.55 25.14
CA ILE A 169 2.51 2.14 25.45
C ILE A 169 1.57 1.25 24.64
N ARG A 170 2.14 0.33 23.86
CA ARG A 170 1.38 -0.73 23.20
C ARG A 170 1.26 -1.96 24.09
N HIS A 171 2.39 -2.42 24.63
CA HIS A 171 2.45 -3.45 25.66
C HIS A 171 3.80 -3.36 26.39
N ILE A 172 3.83 -3.84 27.63
CA ILE A 172 5.05 -4.02 28.40
C ILE A 172 5.14 -5.48 28.83
N VAL A 173 6.27 -6.11 28.56
CA VAL A 173 6.56 -7.46 29.09
C VAL A 173 7.53 -7.30 30.25
N PHE A 174 7.08 -7.71 31.43
CA PHE A 174 7.91 -7.76 32.62
C PHE A 174 8.38 -9.21 32.84
N ARG A 175 9.68 -9.37 33.09
CA ARG A 175 10.29 -10.65 33.44
C ARG A 175 11.13 -10.50 34.69
N SER A 176 11.01 -11.46 35.60
CA SER A 176 11.79 -11.52 36.84
C SER A 176 12.15 -12.96 37.18
N ASP A 177 13.30 -13.16 37.80
CA ASP A 177 13.74 -14.42 38.38
C ASP A 177 13.23 -14.64 39.83
N GLN A 178 12.71 -13.59 40.46
CA GLN A 178 12.12 -13.61 41.80
C GLN A 178 10.72 -13.00 41.80
N HIS A 179 9.99 -13.19 42.90
CA HIS A 179 8.70 -12.55 43.11
C HIS A 179 8.88 -11.04 43.34
N LEU A 180 8.34 -10.22 42.43
CA LEU A 180 8.41 -8.76 42.50
C LEU A 180 7.02 -8.15 42.44
N THR A 181 6.79 -7.10 43.23
CA THR A 181 5.61 -6.24 43.06
C THR A 181 6.08 -4.90 42.49
N ILE A 182 5.42 -4.42 41.44
CA ILE A 182 5.75 -3.18 40.74
C ILE A 182 4.60 -2.18 40.85
N ALA A 183 4.94 -0.93 41.16
CA ALA A 183 4.03 0.21 41.14
C ALA A 183 4.66 1.42 40.42
N THR A 184 3.80 2.31 39.94
CA THR A 184 4.20 3.56 39.25
C THR A 184 4.35 4.76 40.19
N ARG A 185 3.78 4.65 41.39
CA ARG A 185 3.91 5.60 42.49
C ARG A 185 4.42 4.88 43.74
N PRO A 186 4.90 5.61 44.76
CA PRO A 186 5.21 5.00 46.04
C PRO A 186 4.00 4.19 46.54
N PHE A 187 4.22 2.96 47.00
CA PHE A 187 3.16 2.00 47.37
C PHE A 187 2.11 2.55 48.35
N ARG A 188 2.46 3.54 49.17
CA ARG A 188 1.53 4.22 50.09
C ARG A 188 0.43 5.03 49.38
N GLU A 189 0.64 5.40 48.12
CA GLU A 189 -0.26 6.24 47.31
C GLU A 189 -0.99 5.46 46.21
N VAL A 190 -0.72 4.15 46.09
CA VAL A 190 -1.26 3.30 45.04
C VAL A 190 -2.64 2.79 45.47
N LYS A 191 -3.62 2.84 44.56
CA LYS A 191 -4.94 2.26 44.81
C LYS A 191 -4.82 0.72 44.82
N PRO A 192 -5.55 0.02 45.72
CA PRO A 192 -5.57 -1.44 45.71
C PRO A 192 -5.93 -1.98 44.32
N GLY A 193 -5.09 -2.86 43.77
CA GLY A 193 -5.27 -3.45 42.44
C GLY A 193 -4.62 -2.69 41.27
N ALA A 194 -3.93 -1.57 41.52
CA ALA A 194 -3.09 -0.89 40.53
C ALA A 194 -1.60 -1.34 40.58
N GLU A 195 -1.31 -2.34 41.41
CA GLU A 195 0.00 -2.99 41.53
C GLU A 195 0.12 -4.15 40.54
N ILE A 196 1.33 -4.36 40.01
CA ILE A 196 1.63 -5.45 39.08
C ILE A 196 2.48 -6.47 39.84
N ASP A 197 1.89 -7.64 40.12
CA ASP A 197 2.60 -8.76 40.73
C ASP A 197 3.24 -9.65 39.67
N LEU A 198 4.54 -9.89 39.83
CA LEU A 198 5.36 -10.74 38.98
C LEU A 198 5.77 -11.99 39.74
N LEU A 199 5.38 -13.15 39.22
CA LEU A 199 5.86 -14.43 39.73
C LEU A 199 7.23 -14.77 39.11
N ALA A 200 8.03 -15.52 39.86
CA ALA A 200 9.36 -15.92 39.42
C ALA A 200 9.28 -16.79 38.14
N GLY A 201 9.97 -16.36 37.08
CA GLY A 201 10.09 -17.09 35.82
C GLY A 201 8.90 -16.98 34.87
N GLU A 202 7.86 -16.21 35.19
CA GLU A 202 6.69 -16.00 34.33
C GLU A 202 6.74 -14.63 33.62
N ASP A 203 6.35 -14.62 32.34
CA ASP A 203 6.24 -13.39 31.54
C ASP A 203 4.89 -12.71 31.84
N HIS A 204 4.92 -11.57 32.54
CA HIS A 204 3.72 -10.76 32.73
C HIS A 204 3.58 -9.74 31.59
N ILE A 205 2.52 -9.88 30.79
CA ILE A 205 2.25 -8.97 29.66
C ILE A 205 1.18 -7.97 30.07
N TRP A 206 1.58 -6.71 30.22
CA TRP A 206 0.68 -5.61 30.42
C TRP A 206 0.24 -5.01 29.07
N ILE A 207 -1.07 -4.90 28.84
CA ILE A 207 -1.68 -4.31 27.64
C ILE A 207 -2.68 -3.23 28.08
N ALA A 208 -2.50 -2.00 27.60
CA ALA A 208 -3.30 -0.84 27.99
C ALA A 208 -4.83 -1.02 27.83
N SER A 209 -5.28 -1.85 26.88
CA SER A 209 -6.70 -2.05 26.57
C SER A 209 -7.39 -3.19 27.33
N ARG A 210 -6.65 -4.05 28.06
CA ARG A 210 -7.21 -5.29 28.65
C ARG A 210 -7.45 -5.26 30.15
N GLN A 211 -7.01 -4.22 30.88
CA GLN A 211 -7.12 -4.18 32.34
C GLN A 211 -8.27 -3.29 32.80
N SER A 212 -8.99 -3.74 33.84
CA SER A 212 -10.09 -3.01 34.47
C SER A 212 -9.61 -1.84 35.36
N VAL A 213 -8.37 -1.93 35.86
CA VAL A 213 -7.70 -0.90 36.66
C VAL A 213 -6.40 -0.54 35.97
N ASN A 214 -6.23 0.74 35.67
CA ASN A 214 -5.06 1.25 34.97
C ASN A 214 -3.89 1.36 35.96
N ALA A 215 -2.87 0.52 35.80
CA ALA A 215 -1.67 0.51 36.65
C ALA A 215 -0.77 1.75 36.48
N PHE A 216 -0.95 2.49 35.38
CA PHE A 216 -0.24 3.74 35.11
C PHE A 216 -1.21 4.90 35.29
N VAL A 217 -1.01 5.73 36.31
CA VAL A 217 -1.88 6.88 36.59
C VAL A 217 -1.30 8.18 36.00
N ASP A 218 0.03 8.26 35.95
CA ASP A 218 0.77 9.39 35.42
C ASP A 218 0.98 9.26 33.92
N GLN A 219 0.85 10.38 33.20
CA GLN A 219 1.06 10.42 31.74
C GLN A 219 2.52 10.18 31.36
N ASP A 220 3.45 10.72 32.14
CA ASP A 220 4.89 10.57 31.98
C ASP A 220 5.42 9.74 33.16
N VAL A 221 5.90 8.52 32.89
CA VAL A 221 6.41 7.59 33.92
C VAL A 221 7.93 7.52 33.81
N GLU A 222 8.61 8.15 34.78
CA GLU A 222 10.09 8.21 34.83
C GLU A 222 10.70 7.16 35.78
N ARG A 223 9.90 6.58 36.67
CA ARG A 223 10.38 5.64 37.68
C ARG A 223 9.32 4.58 37.97
N LEU A 224 9.78 3.36 38.20
CA LEU A 224 9.00 2.28 38.78
C LEU A 224 9.48 2.04 40.20
N TYR A 225 8.55 1.87 41.12
CA TYR A 225 8.81 1.45 42.48
C TYR A 225 8.63 -0.06 42.55
N VAL A 226 9.71 -0.77 42.85
CA VAL A 226 9.74 -2.24 42.83
C VAL A 226 10.05 -2.76 44.22
N ARG A 227 9.25 -3.71 44.70
CA ARG A 227 9.49 -4.47 45.92
C ARG A 227 9.92 -5.88 45.55
N ASN A 228 11.07 -6.31 46.06
CA ASN A 228 11.55 -7.68 45.90
C ASN A 228 11.19 -8.49 47.14
N LEU A 229 10.19 -9.36 46.99
CA LEU A 229 9.70 -10.25 48.05
C LEU A 229 10.44 -11.61 48.04
N GLY A 230 11.42 -11.77 47.16
CA GLY A 230 12.30 -12.94 47.12
C GLY A 230 13.40 -12.91 48.19
N SER A 231 14.15 -14.02 48.27
CA SER A 231 15.24 -14.19 49.24
C SER A 231 16.62 -13.80 48.69
N VAL A 232 16.72 -13.49 47.40
CA VAL A 232 17.96 -13.18 46.66
C VAL A 232 17.73 -11.93 45.81
N PRO A 233 18.77 -11.13 45.49
CA PRO A 233 18.64 -10.03 44.53
C PRO A 233 18.03 -10.50 43.21
N ALA A 234 17.04 -9.78 42.71
CA ALA A 234 16.29 -10.12 41.52
C ALA A 234 16.83 -9.38 40.30
N LYS A 235 16.71 -9.98 39.12
CA LYS A 235 16.93 -9.33 37.83
C LYS A 235 15.58 -9.02 37.19
N LEU A 236 15.19 -7.74 37.22
CA LEU A 236 14.01 -7.26 36.51
C LEU A 236 14.38 -6.88 35.07
N THR A 237 13.73 -7.51 34.10
CA THR A 237 13.81 -7.14 32.69
C THR A 237 12.46 -6.61 32.25
N CYS A 238 12.43 -5.35 31.82
CA CYS A 238 11.24 -4.67 31.33
C CYS A 238 11.41 -4.42 29.82
N VAL A 239 10.59 -5.06 28.99
CA VAL A 239 10.56 -4.85 27.55
C VAL A 239 9.36 -3.95 27.23
N ILE A 240 9.65 -2.67 27.00
CA ILE A 240 8.63 -1.66 26.72
C ILE A 240 8.53 -1.49 25.21
N THR A 241 7.36 -1.81 24.65
CA THR A 241 7.08 -1.55 23.23
C THR A 241 6.19 -0.33 23.11
N THR A 242 6.75 0.74 22.55
CA THR A 242 6.04 2.00 22.32
C THR A 242 5.52 2.13 20.89
N ALA A 243 4.38 2.79 20.73
CA ALA A 243 3.75 3.16 19.47
C ALA A 243 3.13 4.56 19.63
N PRO A 244 3.02 5.37 18.58
CA PRO A 244 2.41 6.69 18.73
C PRO A 244 0.92 6.54 19.15
N PRO A 245 0.32 7.54 19.80
CA PRO A 245 -1.05 7.43 20.31
C PRO A 245 -2.10 7.07 19.23
N ASN A 246 -1.82 7.46 17.98
CA ASN A 246 -2.59 7.09 16.80
C ASN A 246 -1.63 6.54 15.72
N PRO A 247 -1.41 5.22 15.62
CA PRO A 247 -0.51 4.62 14.63
C PRO A 247 -1.00 4.75 13.19
N GLU A 248 -2.29 5.00 12.97
CA GLU A 248 -2.93 5.17 11.67
C GLU A 248 -2.32 6.33 10.85
N VAL A 249 -1.70 7.29 11.54
CA VAL A 249 -1.04 8.46 10.96
C VAL A 249 0.13 8.07 10.05
N LEU A 250 0.66 6.85 10.17
CA LEU A 250 1.65 6.26 9.24
C LEU A 250 1.16 6.23 7.78
N THR A 251 -0.14 6.31 7.52
CA THR A 251 -0.66 6.40 6.15
C THR A 251 -0.25 7.69 5.44
N ILE A 252 -0.02 8.79 6.16
CA ILE A 252 0.42 10.06 5.58
C ILE A 252 1.77 9.92 4.86
N PRO A 253 2.88 9.49 5.52
CA PRO A 253 4.15 9.33 4.85
C PRO A 253 4.13 8.21 3.80
N VAL A 254 3.41 7.10 4.04
CA VAL A 254 3.31 6.00 3.07
C VAL A 254 2.65 6.44 1.77
N THR A 255 1.53 7.16 1.85
CA THR A 255 0.84 7.69 0.66
C THR A 255 1.65 8.79 -0.03
N ALA A 256 2.29 9.68 0.73
CA ALA A 256 3.19 10.69 0.18
C ALA A 256 4.32 10.06 -0.63
N LEU A 257 4.97 9.02 -0.07
CA LEU A 257 6.02 8.26 -0.74
C LEU A 257 5.48 7.50 -1.96
N ALA A 258 4.29 6.91 -1.88
CA ALA A 258 3.68 6.22 -3.01
C ALA A 258 3.39 7.16 -4.18
N VAL A 259 2.82 8.35 -3.92
CA VAL A 259 2.59 9.40 -4.93
C VAL A 259 3.92 9.82 -5.57
N VAL A 260 4.92 10.10 -4.74
CA VAL A 260 6.26 10.48 -5.21
C VAL A 260 6.88 9.36 -6.06
N ALA A 261 6.77 8.10 -5.64
CA ALA A 261 7.28 6.95 -6.36
C ALA A 261 6.62 6.80 -7.74
N VAL A 262 5.29 6.94 -7.85
CA VAL A 262 4.58 6.86 -9.14
C VAL A 262 5.03 7.97 -10.09
N PHE A 263 5.11 9.21 -9.60
CA PHE A 263 5.57 10.33 -10.41
C PHE A 263 7.02 10.18 -10.84
N LEU A 264 7.91 9.78 -9.92
CA LEU A 264 9.31 9.53 -10.23
C LEU A 264 9.47 8.37 -11.21
N LEU A 265 8.71 7.29 -11.08
CA LEU A 265 8.76 6.14 -12.00
C LEU A 265 8.39 6.56 -13.42
N TYR A 266 7.32 7.35 -13.59
CA TYR A 266 6.95 7.92 -14.89
C TYR A 266 8.04 8.84 -15.46
N LEU A 267 8.58 9.75 -14.65
CA LEU A 267 9.62 10.67 -15.09
C LEU A 267 10.93 9.93 -15.45
N ILE A 268 11.33 8.96 -14.63
CA ILE A 268 12.49 8.09 -14.89
C ILE A 268 12.28 7.36 -16.22
N GLN A 269 11.12 6.74 -16.45
CA GLN A 269 10.81 6.09 -17.72
C GLN A 269 10.94 7.07 -18.90
N ARG A 270 10.35 8.28 -18.77
CA ARG A 270 10.34 9.29 -19.83
C ARG A 270 11.74 9.76 -20.22
N PHE A 271 12.62 9.97 -19.25
CA PHE A 271 13.96 10.50 -19.50
C PHE A 271 15.01 9.43 -19.75
N ALA A 272 14.87 8.23 -19.16
CA ALA A 272 15.78 7.12 -19.39
C ALA A 272 15.62 6.52 -20.80
N ALA A 273 14.37 6.43 -21.29
CA ALA A 273 14.04 5.80 -22.56
C ALA A 273 13.11 6.69 -23.42
N PRO A 274 13.59 7.82 -23.99
CA PRO A 274 12.73 8.82 -24.62
C PRO A 274 11.99 8.31 -25.87
N ARG A 275 12.62 7.43 -26.67
CA ARG A 275 11.99 6.82 -27.85
C ARG A 275 10.83 5.89 -27.45
N LEU A 276 11.07 5.06 -26.44
CA LEU A 276 10.08 4.16 -25.85
C LEU A 276 8.92 4.95 -25.24
N SER A 277 9.24 5.98 -24.47
CA SER A 277 8.26 6.84 -23.81
C SER A 277 7.41 7.64 -24.78
N ALA A 278 7.93 8.03 -25.95
CA ALA A 278 7.14 8.72 -26.97
C ALA A 278 6.04 7.81 -27.53
N ILE A 279 6.35 6.53 -27.75
CA ILE A 279 5.38 5.52 -28.20
C ILE A 279 4.37 5.23 -27.09
N ALA A 280 4.86 5.00 -25.87
CA ALA A 280 4.00 4.77 -24.70
C ALA A 280 3.03 5.94 -24.47
N LEU A 281 3.50 7.18 -24.62
CA LEU A 281 2.66 8.38 -24.49
C LEU A 281 1.59 8.46 -25.59
N ALA A 282 1.95 8.13 -26.83
CA ALA A 282 1.01 8.13 -27.94
C ALA A 282 -0.08 7.06 -27.74
N THR A 283 0.32 5.83 -27.40
CA THR A 283 -0.61 4.72 -27.09
C THR A 283 -1.49 5.08 -25.89
N HIS A 284 -0.93 5.59 -24.81
CA HIS A 284 -1.72 5.99 -23.65
C HIS A 284 -2.81 7.02 -24.00
N LYS A 285 -2.44 8.04 -24.80
CA LYS A 285 -3.38 9.07 -25.25
C LYS A 285 -4.46 8.50 -26.17
N SER A 286 -4.12 7.57 -27.07
CA SER A 286 -5.13 6.93 -27.92
C SER A 286 -6.10 6.11 -27.07
N GLU A 287 -5.59 5.31 -26.14
CA GLU A 287 -6.43 4.41 -25.34
C GLU A 287 -7.33 5.16 -24.35
N ILE A 288 -6.85 6.22 -23.68
CA ILE A 288 -7.71 7.04 -22.81
C ILE A 288 -8.81 7.76 -23.60
N ALA A 289 -8.52 8.15 -24.85
CA ALA A 289 -9.48 8.84 -25.70
C ALA A 289 -10.55 7.90 -26.28
N GLN A 290 -10.35 6.58 -26.23
CA GLN A 290 -11.35 5.63 -26.71
C GLN A 290 -12.61 5.66 -25.83
N PRO A 291 -13.81 5.52 -26.44
CA PRO A 291 -15.06 5.45 -25.69
C PRO A 291 -15.08 4.34 -24.64
N LEU A 292 -14.44 3.20 -24.92
CA LEU A 292 -14.41 2.06 -24.01
C LEU A 292 -13.79 2.42 -22.65
N PHE A 293 -12.70 3.20 -22.63
CA PHE A 293 -12.08 3.63 -21.38
C PHE A 293 -13.06 4.44 -20.52
N MET A 294 -13.77 5.39 -21.14
CA MET A 294 -14.78 6.20 -20.44
C MET A 294 -15.95 5.35 -19.93
N ILE A 295 -16.42 4.40 -20.74
CA ILE A 295 -17.48 3.46 -20.34
C ILE A 295 -17.04 2.61 -19.16
N ILE A 296 -15.83 2.03 -19.19
CA ILE A 296 -15.29 1.21 -18.11
C ILE A 296 -15.14 2.02 -16.82
N VAL A 297 -14.61 3.25 -16.89
CA VAL A 297 -14.50 4.13 -15.72
C VAL A 297 -15.88 4.48 -15.17
N ALA A 298 -16.84 4.85 -16.03
CA ALA A 298 -18.18 5.23 -15.59
C ALA A 298 -18.95 4.05 -14.98
N VAL A 299 -18.98 2.90 -15.65
CA VAL A 299 -19.63 1.68 -15.15
C VAL A 299 -18.93 1.20 -13.88
N GLY A 300 -17.59 1.17 -13.87
CA GLY A 300 -16.83 0.81 -12.68
C GLY A 300 -17.13 1.73 -11.49
N ALA A 301 -17.17 3.04 -11.70
CA ALA A 301 -17.51 4.00 -10.64
C ALA A 301 -18.93 3.80 -10.12
N VAL A 302 -19.92 3.59 -11.01
CA VAL A 302 -21.30 3.31 -10.60
C VAL A 302 -21.38 2.01 -9.80
N LEU A 303 -20.74 0.95 -10.25
CA LEU A 303 -20.79 -0.34 -9.55
C LEU A 303 -20.08 -0.29 -8.19
N VAL A 304 -18.92 0.36 -8.11
CA VAL A 304 -18.14 0.51 -6.86
C VAL A 304 -18.83 1.42 -5.85
N VAL A 305 -19.49 2.50 -6.29
CA VAL A 305 -20.08 3.51 -5.39
C VAL A 305 -21.55 3.25 -5.08
N VAL A 306 -22.32 2.81 -6.06
CA VAL A 306 -23.79 2.74 -6.00
C VAL A 306 -24.29 1.31 -5.86
N PHE A 307 -23.63 0.34 -6.49
CA PHE A 307 -24.13 -1.04 -6.49
C PHE A 307 -23.62 -1.82 -5.27
N PHE A 308 -22.31 -2.09 -5.18
CA PHE A 308 -21.79 -3.00 -4.16
C PHE A 308 -21.95 -2.55 -2.70
N PRO A 309 -21.76 -1.26 -2.32
CA PRO A 309 -21.89 -0.86 -0.92
C PRO A 309 -23.31 -1.01 -0.36
N TRP A 310 -24.31 -1.06 -1.23
CA TRP A 310 -25.74 -1.03 -0.87
C TRP A 310 -26.43 -2.39 -1.03
N ILE A 311 -25.74 -3.40 -1.56
CA ILE A 311 -26.31 -4.74 -1.71
C ILE A 311 -26.22 -5.48 -0.38
N PRO A 312 -27.35 -6.03 0.12
CA PRO A 312 -27.32 -6.94 1.24
C PRO A 312 -26.71 -8.27 0.78
N TYR A 313 -25.52 -8.59 1.30
CA TYR A 313 -24.84 -9.86 0.99
C TYR A 313 -25.43 -11.03 1.78
N ASN A 314 -26.29 -10.76 2.77
CA ASN A 314 -26.89 -11.76 3.65
C ASN A 314 -25.84 -12.63 4.37
N THR A 315 -24.67 -12.08 4.70
CA THR A 315 -23.55 -12.81 5.32
C THR A 315 -23.48 -12.69 6.84
N PHE A 316 -24.62 -12.40 7.50
CA PHE A 316 -24.75 -12.32 8.96
C PHE A 316 -23.64 -11.50 9.67
N GLY A 317 -23.23 -10.37 9.08
CA GLY A 317 -22.23 -9.45 9.65
C GLY A 317 -20.86 -9.46 8.97
N GLU A 318 -20.64 -10.29 7.95
CA GLU A 318 -19.39 -10.32 7.17
C GLU A 318 -19.46 -9.52 5.85
N ASP A 319 -20.45 -8.65 5.70
CA ASP A 319 -20.75 -7.96 4.44
C ASP A 319 -19.57 -7.07 3.95
N ILE A 320 -18.72 -6.58 4.86
CA ILE A 320 -17.49 -5.86 4.52
C ILE A 320 -16.49 -6.72 3.74
N LYS A 321 -16.36 -8.02 4.07
CA LYS A 321 -15.47 -8.96 3.39
C LYS A 321 -15.97 -9.21 1.98
N MET A 322 -17.28 -9.37 1.82
CA MET A 322 -17.93 -9.54 0.50
C MET A 322 -17.81 -8.29 -0.38
N LEU A 323 -17.91 -7.09 0.20
CA LEU A 323 -17.66 -5.84 -0.52
C LEU A 323 -16.22 -5.77 -1.02
N LYS A 324 -15.24 -6.08 -0.16
CA LYS A 324 -13.82 -6.11 -0.52
C LYS A 324 -13.55 -7.07 -1.66
N ASP A 325 -14.04 -8.30 -1.54
CA ASP A 325 -13.87 -9.33 -2.57
C ASP A 325 -14.50 -8.93 -3.92
N SER A 326 -15.79 -8.56 -3.88
CA SER A 326 -16.55 -8.18 -5.09
C SER A 326 -15.95 -6.95 -5.78
N GLY A 327 -15.54 -5.94 -5.00
CA GLY A 327 -14.97 -4.71 -5.53
C GLY A 327 -13.56 -4.88 -6.09
N LEU A 328 -12.69 -5.66 -5.43
CA LEU A 328 -11.37 -6.00 -5.97
C LEU A 328 -11.49 -6.79 -7.27
N THR A 329 -12.35 -7.82 -7.27
CA THR A 329 -12.60 -8.65 -8.45
C THR A 329 -13.18 -7.83 -9.60
N LEU A 330 -14.10 -6.90 -9.33
CA LEU A 330 -14.64 -6.01 -10.36
C LEU A 330 -13.55 -5.12 -10.98
N ILE A 331 -12.77 -4.43 -10.16
CA ILE A 331 -11.72 -3.52 -10.66
C ILE A 331 -10.70 -4.30 -11.48
N MET A 332 -10.33 -5.50 -11.03
CA MET A 332 -9.46 -6.41 -11.76
C MET A 332 -10.04 -6.79 -13.12
N ILE A 333 -11.28 -7.29 -13.17
CA ILE A 333 -11.92 -7.71 -14.43
C ILE A 333 -12.03 -6.53 -15.40
N LEU A 334 -12.44 -5.36 -14.92
CA LEU A 334 -12.49 -4.14 -15.74
C LEU A 334 -11.09 -3.74 -16.24
N GLY A 335 -10.07 -3.89 -15.40
CA GLY A 335 -8.67 -3.70 -15.76
C GLY A 335 -8.20 -4.66 -16.85
N VAL A 336 -8.51 -5.94 -16.72
CA VAL A 336 -8.17 -6.99 -17.70
C VAL A 336 -8.87 -6.72 -19.03
N ILE A 337 -10.16 -6.39 -19.01
CA ILE A 337 -10.90 -6.03 -20.23
C ILE A 337 -10.23 -4.83 -20.92
N MET A 338 -9.89 -3.78 -20.16
CA MET A 338 -9.21 -2.61 -20.71
C MET A 338 -7.83 -2.96 -21.27
N ALA A 339 -7.06 -3.79 -20.56
CA ALA A 339 -5.72 -4.20 -20.97
C ALA A 339 -5.71 -5.04 -22.25
N VAL A 340 -6.58 -6.04 -22.33
CA VAL A 340 -6.68 -6.94 -23.49
C VAL A 340 -7.25 -6.20 -24.70
N TRP A 341 -8.23 -5.33 -24.48
CA TRP A 341 -8.74 -4.45 -25.52
C TRP A 341 -7.64 -3.54 -26.05
N ALA A 342 -6.95 -2.81 -25.17
CA ALA A 342 -5.88 -1.90 -25.55
C ALA A 342 -4.72 -2.61 -26.26
N ALA A 343 -4.37 -3.82 -25.86
CA ALA A 343 -3.38 -4.64 -26.55
C ALA A 343 -3.86 -5.05 -27.96
N SER A 344 -5.15 -5.32 -28.13
CA SER A 344 -5.73 -5.73 -29.41
C SER A 344 -5.86 -4.55 -30.38
N SER A 345 -6.44 -3.43 -29.94
CA SER A 345 -6.61 -2.23 -30.76
C SER A 345 -5.26 -1.60 -31.11
N SER A 346 -4.35 -1.46 -30.14
CA SER A 346 -3.07 -0.82 -30.41
C SER A 346 -2.14 -1.70 -31.23
N ILE A 347 -2.18 -3.03 -31.14
CA ILE A 347 -1.21 -3.90 -31.84
C ILE A 347 -1.85 -4.59 -33.05
N ALA A 348 -2.89 -5.39 -32.86
CA ALA A 348 -3.46 -6.19 -33.95
C ALA A 348 -4.03 -5.31 -35.07
N GLU A 349 -4.82 -4.28 -34.74
CA GLU A 349 -5.40 -3.40 -35.76
C GLU A 349 -4.33 -2.59 -36.51
N GLU A 350 -3.28 -2.13 -35.82
CA GLU A 350 -2.19 -1.40 -36.48
C GLU A 350 -1.34 -2.29 -37.39
N ILE A 351 -1.21 -3.58 -37.06
CA ILE A 351 -0.50 -4.53 -37.91
C ILE A 351 -1.37 -4.94 -39.10
N GLU A 352 -2.65 -5.27 -38.90
CA GLU A 352 -3.58 -5.64 -39.98
C GLU A 352 -3.86 -4.47 -40.92
N GLY A 353 -4.03 -3.26 -40.37
CA GLY A 353 -4.25 -2.03 -41.11
C GLY A 353 -3.00 -1.49 -41.82
N ARG A 354 -1.85 -2.18 -41.74
CA ARG A 354 -0.55 -1.78 -42.31
C ARG A 354 -0.04 -0.40 -41.83
N THR A 355 -0.65 0.20 -40.82
CA THR A 355 -0.23 1.49 -40.27
C THR A 355 1.07 1.35 -39.46
N ALA A 356 1.37 0.16 -38.93
CA ALA A 356 2.63 -0.15 -38.27
C ALA A 356 3.86 0.13 -39.15
N LEU A 357 3.78 -0.08 -40.47
CA LEU A 357 4.87 0.21 -41.42
C LEU A 357 5.24 1.69 -41.46
N THR A 358 4.26 2.58 -41.32
CA THR A 358 4.50 4.03 -41.34
C THR A 358 5.29 4.48 -40.11
N VAL A 359 5.08 3.83 -38.96
CA VAL A 359 5.83 4.10 -37.73
C VAL A 359 7.24 3.54 -37.82
N LEU A 360 7.39 2.34 -38.38
CA LEU A 360 8.69 1.68 -38.60
C LEU A 360 9.54 2.36 -39.69
N SER A 361 8.95 3.22 -40.52
CA SER A 361 9.71 4.06 -41.45
C SER A 361 10.53 5.16 -40.76
N LYS A 362 10.21 5.49 -39.50
CA LYS A 362 11.05 6.31 -38.62
C LYS A 362 12.13 5.44 -37.97
N PRO A 363 13.28 5.99 -37.54
CA PRO A 363 14.38 5.22 -36.93
C PRO A 363 14.04 4.70 -35.52
N ILE A 364 13.06 3.80 -35.44
CA ILE A 364 12.52 3.17 -34.24
C ILE A 364 12.67 1.66 -34.42
N GLY A 365 13.42 1.01 -33.52
CA GLY A 365 13.59 -0.44 -33.55
C GLY A 365 12.32 -1.20 -33.18
N ARG A 366 12.15 -2.42 -33.70
CA ARG A 366 11.04 -3.33 -33.36
C ARG A 366 10.86 -3.51 -31.83
N PRO A 367 11.91 -3.66 -31.01
CA PRO A 367 11.72 -3.78 -29.56
C PRO A 367 11.19 -2.52 -28.89
N SER A 368 11.59 -1.34 -29.40
CA SER A 368 11.06 -0.07 -28.89
C SER A 368 9.58 0.10 -29.21
N PHE A 369 9.10 -0.46 -30.33
CA PHE A 369 7.69 -0.42 -30.70
C PHE A 369 6.82 -1.24 -29.74
N ILE A 370 7.12 -2.53 -29.55
CA ILE A 370 6.28 -3.42 -28.71
C ILE A 370 6.35 -3.04 -27.23
N VAL A 371 7.56 -2.85 -26.69
CA VAL A 371 7.72 -2.48 -25.27
C VAL A 371 7.11 -1.10 -25.00
N GLY A 372 7.17 -0.19 -25.99
CA GLY A 372 6.55 1.13 -25.89
C GLY A 372 5.04 1.03 -25.77
N LYS A 373 4.40 0.19 -26.59
CA LYS A 373 2.95 -0.06 -26.52
C LYS A 373 2.54 -0.71 -25.21
N PHE A 374 3.27 -1.73 -24.76
CA PHE A 374 3.02 -2.35 -23.46
C PHE A 374 3.07 -1.32 -22.32
N LEU A 375 4.08 -0.44 -22.30
CA LEU A 375 4.15 0.62 -21.29
C LEU A 375 3.02 1.65 -21.42
N GLY A 376 2.55 1.95 -22.63
CA GLY A 376 1.37 2.79 -22.83
C GLY A 376 0.12 2.18 -22.22
N ILE A 377 -0.11 0.89 -22.46
CA ILE A 377 -1.20 0.10 -21.88
C ILE A 377 -1.08 0.04 -20.35
N PHE A 378 0.13 -0.23 -19.83
CA PHE A 378 0.43 -0.20 -18.40
C PHE A 378 -0.04 1.10 -17.74
N TRP A 379 0.31 2.25 -18.33
CA TRP A 379 -0.08 3.55 -17.79
C TRP A 379 -1.59 3.82 -17.90
N THR A 380 -2.23 3.39 -18.98
CA THR A 380 -3.69 3.49 -19.14
C THR A 380 -4.43 2.71 -18.06
N VAL A 381 -4.01 1.47 -17.82
CA VAL A 381 -4.59 0.63 -16.76
C VAL A 381 -4.25 1.19 -15.38
N ALA A 382 -3.03 1.72 -15.17
CA ALA A 382 -2.68 2.36 -13.91
C ALA A 382 -3.58 3.55 -13.58
N VAL A 383 -3.94 4.39 -14.56
CA VAL A 383 -4.90 5.47 -14.38
C VAL A 383 -6.28 4.92 -13.96
N LEU A 384 -6.75 3.86 -14.63
CA LEU A 384 -8.02 3.21 -14.29
C LEU A 384 -8.02 2.70 -12.84
N PHE A 385 -6.96 2.01 -12.41
CA PHE A 385 -6.81 1.51 -11.04
C PHE A 385 -6.71 2.63 -10.00
N VAL A 386 -6.04 3.75 -10.31
CA VAL A 386 -6.00 4.90 -9.41
C VAL A 386 -7.39 5.50 -9.23
N VAL A 387 -8.13 5.71 -10.33
CA VAL A 387 -9.48 6.31 -10.27
C VAL A 387 -10.45 5.40 -9.53
N LEU A 388 -10.60 4.14 -9.94
CA LEU A 388 -11.54 3.22 -9.32
C LEU A 388 -11.09 2.77 -7.92
N GLY A 389 -9.79 2.59 -7.71
CA GLY A 389 -9.21 2.21 -6.43
C GLY A 389 -9.43 3.27 -5.36
N VAL A 390 -9.25 4.56 -5.68
CA VAL A 390 -9.55 5.65 -4.72
C VAL A 390 -11.03 5.67 -4.35
N LEU A 391 -11.94 5.53 -5.32
CA LEU A 391 -13.38 5.45 -5.04
C LEU A 391 -13.70 4.25 -4.14
N PHE A 392 -13.07 3.12 -4.40
CA PHE A 392 -13.25 1.91 -3.60
C PHE A 392 -12.71 2.05 -2.17
N LEU A 393 -11.56 2.70 -1.97
CA LEU A 393 -11.03 3.01 -0.64
C LEU A 393 -11.99 3.91 0.17
N ILE A 394 -12.61 4.91 -0.48
CA ILE A 394 -13.59 5.78 0.17
C ILE A 394 -14.84 4.99 0.61
N MET A 395 -15.30 4.04 -0.21
CA MET A 395 -16.48 3.22 0.07
C MET A 395 -16.20 2.13 1.13
N THR A 396 -15.02 1.52 1.11
CA THR A 396 -14.60 0.57 2.14
C THR A 396 -14.42 1.22 3.51
N ALA A 397 -14.00 2.50 3.57
CA ALA A 397 -14.00 3.28 4.81
C ALA A 397 -15.42 3.59 5.32
N TYR A 398 -16.41 3.71 4.43
CA TYR A 398 -17.81 4.00 4.77
C TYR A 398 -18.57 2.78 5.29
N LYS A 399 -18.32 1.61 4.69
CA LYS A 399 -19.12 0.40 4.91
C LYS A 399 -19.26 -0.04 6.39
N PRO A 400 -18.23 0.03 7.26
CA PRO A 400 -18.39 -0.30 8.69
C PRO A 400 -19.44 0.56 9.42
N ILE A 401 -19.63 1.81 8.99
CA ILE A 401 -20.63 2.71 9.57
C ILE A 401 -22.04 2.36 9.09
N TYR A 402 -22.16 1.92 7.84
CA TYR A 402 -23.40 1.40 7.30
C TYR A 402 -23.81 0.11 8.01
N ASP A 403 -22.88 -0.81 8.21
CA ASP A 403 -23.16 -2.10 8.88
C ASP A 403 -23.47 -1.92 10.36
N GLY A 404 -22.72 -1.06 11.06
CA GLY A 404 -23.03 -0.72 12.44
C GLY A 404 -24.40 -0.07 12.65
N ARG A 405 -24.96 0.58 11.61
CA ARG A 405 -26.33 1.12 11.65
C ARG A 405 -27.37 0.00 11.64
N GLU A 406 -27.18 -1.02 10.83
CA GLU A 406 -28.13 -2.13 10.67
C GLU A 406 -28.01 -3.14 11.82
N SER A 407 -26.80 -3.35 12.37
CA SER A 407 -26.53 -4.36 13.40
C SER A 407 -26.62 -3.88 14.86
N GLN A 408 -27.08 -2.64 15.12
CA GLN A 408 -27.17 -2.03 16.47
C GLN A 408 -25.87 -2.10 17.32
N THR A 409 -24.71 -2.32 16.70
CA THR A 409 -23.42 -2.42 17.41
C THR A 409 -22.94 -1.02 17.78
N GLN A 410 -22.71 -0.77 19.07
CA GLN A 410 -22.72 0.60 19.61
C GLN A 410 -21.46 1.44 19.39
N ASP A 411 -20.31 0.91 18.95
CA ASP A 411 -19.07 1.71 18.86
C ASP A 411 -18.26 1.45 17.58
N VAL A 412 -18.73 1.97 16.43
CA VAL A 412 -17.89 2.05 15.21
C VAL A 412 -16.89 3.19 15.37
N THR A 413 -15.62 2.85 15.57
CA THR A 413 -14.52 3.82 15.68
C THR A 413 -13.94 4.15 14.31
N TRP A 414 -13.31 5.33 14.19
CA TRP A 414 -12.66 5.74 12.94
C TRP A 414 -11.42 4.89 12.64
N GLN A 415 -10.77 4.32 13.67
CA GLN A 415 -9.65 3.40 13.53
C GLN A 415 -10.06 2.10 12.84
N LEU A 416 -11.28 1.60 13.13
CA LEU A 416 -11.83 0.44 12.42
C LEU A 416 -12.05 0.76 10.94
N CYS A 417 -12.71 1.89 10.62
CA CYS A 417 -12.87 2.36 9.25
C CYS A 417 -11.53 2.48 8.51
N HIS A 418 -10.49 2.96 9.20
CA HIS A 418 -9.14 3.05 8.66
C HIS A 418 -8.51 1.68 8.40
N ALA A 419 -8.62 0.73 9.35
CA ALA A 419 -8.08 -0.61 9.21
C ALA A 419 -8.68 -1.34 8.00
N GLU A 420 -10.00 -1.27 7.86
CA GLU A 420 -10.74 -1.86 6.74
C GLU A 420 -10.30 -1.26 5.39
N MET A 421 -10.15 0.07 5.32
CA MET A 421 -9.66 0.76 4.13
C MET A 421 -8.23 0.34 3.75
N ILE A 422 -7.30 0.32 4.71
CA ILE A 422 -5.87 0.04 4.43
C ILE A 422 -5.64 -1.43 4.09
N SER A 423 -6.38 -2.36 4.70
CA SER A 423 -6.33 -3.78 4.34
C SER A 423 -6.72 -4.08 2.88
N THR A 424 -7.42 -3.15 2.22
CA THR A 424 -7.84 -3.27 0.81
C THR A 424 -6.72 -2.90 -0.17
N VAL A 425 -5.74 -2.09 0.25
CA VAL A 425 -4.66 -1.59 -0.61
C VAL A 425 -3.77 -2.71 -1.18
N PRO A 426 -3.32 -3.72 -0.40
CA PRO A 426 -2.58 -4.87 -0.94
C PRO A 426 -3.35 -5.60 -2.04
N GLY A 427 -4.68 -5.74 -1.88
CA GLY A 427 -5.55 -6.38 -2.88
C GLY A 427 -5.59 -5.61 -4.19
N LEU A 428 -5.70 -4.28 -4.14
CA LEU A 428 -5.65 -3.43 -5.33
C LEU A 428 -4.31 -3.55 -6.07
N VAL A 429 -3.21 -3.63 -5.32
CA VAL A 429 -1.86 -3.80 -5.87
C VAL A 429 -1.72 -5.16 -6.56
N LEU A 430 -2.20 -6.24 -5.95
CA LEU A 430 -2.14 -7.58 -6.53
C LEU A 430 -3.06 -7.73 -7.75
N ALA A 431 -4.28 -7.19 -7.70
CA ALA A 431 -5.18 -7.13 -8.84
C ALA A 431 -4.56 -6.36 -10.03
N PHE A 432 -3.82 -5.29 -9.74
CA PHE A 432 -3.07 -4.57 -10.78
C PHE A 432 -1.94 -5.44 -11.37
N MET A 433 -1.17 -6.14 -10.54
CA MET A 433 -0.12 -7.05 -10.99
C MET A 433 -0.68 -8.18 -11.87
N GLU A 434 -1.79 -8.80 -11.46
CA GLU A 434 -2.48 -9.82 -12.26
C GLU A 434 -2.88 -9.26 -13.63
N THR A 435 -3.47 -8.06 -13.64
CA THR A 435 -3.85 -7.37 -14.87
C THR A 435 -2.63 -7.13 -15.77
N MET A 436 -1.46 -6.83 -15.21
CA MET A 436 -0.23 -6.61 -15.99
C MET A 436 0.35 -7.90 -16.58
N VAL A 437 0.22 -9.03 -15.90
CA VAL A 437 0.58 -10.35 -16.45
C VAL A 437 -0.30 -10.65 -17.67
N LEU A 438 -1.62 -10.44 -17.55
CA LEU A 438 -2.55 -10.63 -18.66
C LEU A 438 -2.35 -9.61 -19.78
N ALA A 439 -2.02 -8.36 -19.47
CA ALA A 439 -1.67 -7.35 -20.46
C ALA A 439 -0.44 -7.77 -21.29
N ALA A 440 0.60 -8.29 -20.64
CA ALA A 440 1.82 -8.73 -21.31
C ALA A 440 1.57 -9.95 -22.22
N LEU A 441 0.78 -10.92 -21.74
CA LEU A 441 0.36 -12.07 -22.54
C LEU A 441 -0.50 -11.64 -23.73
N SER A 442 -1.44 -10.72 -23.50
CA SER A 442 -2.30 -10.18 -24.55
C SER A 442 -1.51 -9.44 -25.62
N VAL A 443 -0.51 -8.65 -25.23
CA VAL A 443 0.43 -8.01 -26.16
C VAL A 443 1.15 -9.06 -27.01
N ALA A 444 1.65 -10.14 -26.39
CA ALA A 444 2.32 -11.22 -27.12
C ALA A 444 1.40 -11.90 -28.13
N ILE A 445 0.18 -12.24 -27.74
CA ILE A 445 -0.79 -12.92 -28.59
C ILE A 445 -1.23 -12.01 -29.76
N SER A 446 -1.46 -10.73 -29.47
CA SER A 446 -1.86 -9.70 -30.45
C SER A 446 -0.83 -9.47 -31.57
N THR A 447 0.43 -9.88 -31.38
CA THR A 447 1.45 -9.82 -32.44
C THR A 447 1.17 -10.76 -33.62
N ARG A 448 0.34 -11.80 -33.43
CA ARG A 448 0.10 -12.84 -34.45
C ARG A 448 -1.37 -13.11 -34.71
N LEU A 449 -2.22 -12.97 -33.69
CA LEU A 449 -3.64 -13.32 -33.79
C LEU A 449 -4.52 -12.07 -33.91
N PRO A 450 -5.65 -12.17 -34.65
CA PRO A 450 -6.64 -11.10 -34.71
C PRO A 450 -7.24 -10.76 -33.34
N TRP A 451 -7.86 -9.58 -33.24
CA TRP A 451 -8.41 -9.03 -31.99
C TRP A 451 -9.36 -10.01 -31.26
N LEU A 452 -10.28 -10.67 -31.98
CA LEU A 452 -11.27 -11.57 -31.40
C LEU A 452 -10.62 -12.82 -30.80
N ALA A 453 -9.60 -13.37 -31.49
CA ALA A 453 -8.87 -14.53 -31.01
C ALA A 453 -8.07 -14.20 -29.75
N ASN A 454 -7.46 -13.00 -29.69
CA ASN A 454 -6.74 -12.54 -28.51
C ASN A 454 -7.65 -12.45 -27.27
N LEU A 455 -8.86 -11.90 -27.42
CA LEU A 455 -9.84 -11.82 -26.34
C LEU A 455 -10.23 -13.21 -25.79
N VAL A 456 -10.56 -14.15 -26.67
CA VAL A 456 -10.98 -15.51 -26.28
C VAL A 456 -9.84 -16.25 -25.59
N ILE A 457 -8.61 -16.13 -26.08
CA ILE A 457 -7.44 -16.79 -25.49
C ILE A 457 -7.10 -16.17 -24.14
N CYS A 458 -7.08 -14.84 -24.02
CA CYS A 458 -6.82 -14.17 -22.75
C CYS A 458 -7.88 -14.52 -21.69
N PHE A 459 -9.15 -14.58 -22.08
CA PHE A 459 -10.22 -15.03 -21.18
C PHE A 459 -10.01 -16.48 -20.72
N THR A 460 -9.59 -17.37 -21.64
CA THR A 460 -9.29 -18.76 -21.32
C THR A 460 -8.10 -18.87 -20.36
N ILE A 461 -7.03 -18.10 -20.59
CA ILE A 461 -5.87 -18.03 -19.70
C ILE A 461 -6.27 -17.53 -18.32
N TYR A 462 -7.10 -16.49 -18.24
CA TYR A 462 -7.62 -15.97 -16.97
C TYR A 462 -8.43 -17.05 -16.21
N ALA A 463 -9.38 -17.69 -16.89
CA ALA A 463 -10.22 -18.73 -16.29
C ALA A 463 -9.37 -19.93 -15.82
N LEU A 464 -8.47 -20.44 -16.67
CA LEU A 464 -7.58 -21.55 -16.30
C LEU A 464 -6.60 -21.16 -15.19
N GLY A 465 -6.11 -19.91 -15.18
CA GLY A 465 -5.18 -19.42 -14.17
C GLY A 465 -5.74 -19.44 -12.75
N HIS A 466 -7.03 -19.14 -12.58
CA HIS A 466 -7.73 -19.23 -11.30
C HIS A 466 -8.22 -20.65 -10.96
N LEU A 467 -8.51 -21.47 -11.97
CA LEU A 467 -8.95 -22.86 -11.76
C LEU A 467 -7.79 -23.85 -11.57
N THR A 468 -6.56 -23.44 -11.89
CA THR A 468 -5.37 -24.32 -11.85
C THR A 468 -5.18 -25.00 -10.49
N PRO A 469 -5.19 -24.28 -9.34
CA PRO A 469 -5.04 -24.93 -8.04
C PRO A 469 -6.13 -25.99 -7.76
N LEU A 470 -7.38 -25.69 -8.12
CA LEU A 470 -8.52 -26.60 -7.95
C LEU A 470 -8.41 -27.84 -8.86
N ILE A 471 -7.95 -27.68 -10.11
CA ILE A 471 -7.71 -28.79 -11.04
C ILE A 471 -6.59 -29.69 -10.51
N VAL A 472 -5.49 -29.12 -10.04
CA VAL A 472 -4.37 -29.88 -9.48
C VAL A 472 -4.79 -30.62 -8.22
N GLN A 473 -5.47 -29.95 -7.29
CA GLN A 473 -5.93 -30.55 -6.04
C GLN A 473 -6.94 -31.67 -6.28
N SER A 474 -7.91 -31.47 -7.17
CA SER A 474 -8.91 -32.50 -7.52
C SER A 474 -8.31 -33.69 -8.29
N SER A 475 -7.16 -33.51 -8.93
CA SER A 475 -6.43 -34.61 -9.58
C SER A 475 -5.68 -35.51 -8.58
N MET A 476 -5.41 -35.04 -7.35
CA MET A 476 -4.71 -35.83 -6.35
C MET A 476 -5.52 -37.08 -5.98
N GLY A 477 -4.89 -38.25 -6.04
CA GLY A 477 -5.55 -39.54 -5.78
C GLY A 477 -6.40 -40.08 -6.94
N GLN A 478 -6.48 -39.36 -8.07
CA GLN A 478 -7.10 -39.86 -9.30
C GLN A 478 -6.11 -40.64 -10.19
N PHE A 479 -6.58 -41.15 -11.34
CA PHE A 479 -5.76 -41.82 -12.33
C PHE A 479 -4.57 -40.95 -12.80
N VAL A 480 -3.45 -41.60 -13.12
CA VAL A 480 -2.18 -40.96 -13.53
C VAL A 480 -2.37 -39.98 -14.69
N PHE A 481 -3.26 -40.28 -15.64
CA PHE A 481 -3.56 -39.38 -16.75
C PHE A 481 -4.18 -38.05 -16.30
N VAL A 482 -5.09 -38.07 -15.32
CA VAL A 482 -5.75 -36.86 -14.79
C VAL A 482 -4.73 -35.99 -14.06
N GLN A 483 -3.85 -36.60 -13.26
CA GLN A 483 -2.75 -35.90 -12.58
C GLN A 483 -1.76 -35.29 -13.57
N PHE A 484 -1.40 -36.03 -14.62
CA PHE A 484 -0.52 -35.53 -15.67
C PHE A 484 -1.10 -34.28 -16.35
N PHE A 485 -2.38 -34.32 -16.76
CA PHE A 485 -3.02 -33.14 -17.37
C PHE A 485 -3.16 -31.98 -16.40
N GLY A 486 -3.46 -32.23 -15.11
CA GLY A 486 -3.49 -31.19 -14.09
C GLY A 486 -2.12 -30.51 -13.91
N GLN A 487 -1.04 -31.29 -13.85
CA GLN A 487 0.33 -30.77 -13.76
C GLN A 487 0.77 -30.05 -15.04
N LEU A 488 0.36 -30.55 -16.21
CA LEU A 488 0.65 -29.91 -17.50
C LEU A 488 0.02 -28.52 -17.57
N ILE A 489 -1.25 -28.38 -17.17
CA ILE A 489 -1.93 -27.09 -17.10
C ILE A 489 -1.20 -26.15 -16.13
N ALA A 490 -0.84 -26.63 -14.94
CA ALA A 490 -0.12 -25.83 -13.94
C ALA A 490 1.30 -25.41 -14.36
N THR A 491 1.91 -26.12 -15.31
CA THR A 491 3.24 -25.80 -15.83
C THR A 491 3.18 -24.78 -16.96
N ILE A 492 2.14 -24.84 -17.80
CA ILE A 492 2.00 -23.98 -18.98
C ILE A 492 1.38 -22.62 -18.63
N PHE A 493 0.33 -22.64 -17.81
CA PHE A 493 -0.44 -21.43 -17.49
C PHE A 493 0.10 -20.76 -16.23
N PRO A 494 0.12 -19.41 -16.17
CA PRO A 494 0.42 -18.72 -14.93
C PRO A 494 -0.64 -19.05 -13.89
N ASN A 495 -0.21 -19.48 -12.70
CA ASN A 495 -1.10 -19.54 -11.54
C ASN A 495 -1.45 -18.10 -11.14
N LEU A 496 -2.67 -17.65 -11.44
CA LEU A 496 -3.15 -16.30 -11.13
C LEU A 496 -3.66 -16.20 -9.68
N ASP A 497 -3.93 -17.33 -9.04
CA ASP A 497 -4.38 -17.38 -7.64
C ASP A 497 -3.31 -16.84 -6.67
N HIS A 498 -2.04 -16.75 -7.08
CA HIS A 498 -0.99 -16.04 -6.34
C HIS A 498 -1.24 -14.52 -6.19
N PHE A 499 -2.15 -13.94 -6.96
CA PHE A 499 -2.57 -12.55 -6.82
C PHE A 499 -3.88 -12.41 -6.05
N ASN A 500 -4.53 -13.52 -5.72
CA ASN A 500 -5.79 -13.54 -5.00
C ASN A 500 -5.55 -13.54 -3.48
N ILE A 501 -6.14 -12.58 -2.77
CA ILE A 501 -6.08 -12.48 -1.30
C ILE A 501 -7.42 -12.72 -0.62
N GLN A 502 -8.41 -13.28 -1.33
CA GLN A 502 -9.73 -13.61 -0.78
C GLN A 502 -9.63 -14.35 0.55
N ALA A 503 -8.79 -15.36 0.64
CA ALA A 503 -8.60 -16.14 1.87
C ALA A 503 -8.01 -15.30 3.02
N ALA A 504 -7.07 -14.40 2.73
CA ALA A 504 -6.46 -13.53 3.74
C ALA A 504 -7.45 -12.45 4.23
N VAL A 505 -8.24 -11.88 3.30
CA VAL A 505 -9.32 -10.93 3.61
C VAL A 505 -10.42 -11.60 4.43
N ALA A 506 -10.77 -12.86 4.11
CA ALA A 506 -11.76 -13.64 4.85
C ALA A 506 -11.29 -13.96 6.28
N ALA A 507 -9.99 -14.22 6.46
CA ALA A 507 -9.39 -14.57 7.75
C ALA A 507 -8.99 -13.35 8.60
N ASP A 508 -9.19 -12.12 8.11
CA ASP A 508 -8.73 -10.87 8.74
C ASP A 508 -7.23 -10.87 9.05
N VAL A 509 -6.45 -11.53 8.19
CA VAL A 509 -4.99 -11.67 8.33
C VAL A 509 -4.30 -10.58 7.51
N PRO A 510 -3.42 -9.76 8.13
CA PRO A 510 -2.68 -8.75 7.39
C PRO A 510 -1.76 -9.40 6.36
N VAL A 511 -1.80 -8.90 5.12
CA VAL A 511 -0.94 -9.40 4.03
C VAL A 511 0.52 -9.02 4.31
N PRO A 512 1.44 -9.99 4.47
CA PRO A 512 2.84 -9.68 4.76
C PRO A 512 3.50 -8.92 3.60
N PRO A 513 4.32 -7.88 3.86
CA PRO A 513 5.05 -7.16 2.79
C PRO A 513 5.96 -8.07 1.96
N LEU A 514 6.49 -9.14 2.57
CA LEU A 514 7.30 -10.13 1.87
C LEU A 514 6.51 -10.91 0.81
N TYR A 515 5.22 -11.18 1.06
CA TYR A 515 4.35 -11.82 0.08
C TYR A 515 4.14 -10.90 -1.15
N LEU A 516 3.90 -9.61 -0.93
CA LEU A 516 3.79 -8.62 -2.01
C LEU A 516 5.08 -8.54 -2.84
N LEU A 517 6.25 -8.66 -2.22
CA LEU A 517 7.52 -8.68 -2.93
C LEU A 517 7.64 -9.91 -3.85
N TRP A 518 7.29 -11.10 -3.35
CA TRP A 518 7.32 -12.32 -4.17
C TRP A 518 6.27 -12.31 -5.29
N ALA A 519 5.07 -11.79 -5.03
CA ALA A 519 4.05 -11.57 -6.06
C ALA A 519 4.53 -10.58 -7.14
N PHE A 520 5.22 -9.51 -6.75
CA PHE A 520 5.85 -8.58 -7.69
C PHE A 520 6.94 -9.26 -8.53
N VAL A 521 7.82 -10.05 -7.91
CA VAL A 521 8.84 -10.82 -8.64
C VAL A 521 8.19 -11.78 -9.64
N TYR A 522 7.15 -12.48 -9.22
CA TYR A 522 6.38 -13.39 -10.07
C TYR A 522 5.75 -12.64 -11.26
N CYS A 523 5.09 -11.50 -11.02
CA CYS A 523 4.56 -10.62 -12.06
C CYS A 523 5.65 -10.21 -13.05
N MET A 524 6.80 -9.75 -12.57
CA MET A 524 7.91 -9.30 -13.43
C MET A 524 8.46 -10.44 -14.29
N ILE A 525 8.65 -11.63 -13.74
CA ILE A 525 9.14 -12.79 -14.49
C ILE A 525 8.18 -13.14 -15.62
N TYR A 526 6.88 -13.28 -15.33
CA TYR A 526 5.89 -13.64 -16.34
C TYR A 526 5.71 -12.54 -17.39
N SER A 527 5.69 -11.27 -16.99
CA SER A 527 5.63 -10.16 -17.93
C SER A 527 6.88 -10.11 -18.83
N VAL A 528 8.08 -10.36 -18.30
CA VAL A 528 9.31 -10.40 -19.11
C VAL A 528 9.28 -11.57 -20.09
N ILE A 529 8.89 -12.78 -19.66
CA ILE A 529 8.77 -13.95 -20.54
C ILE A 529 7.75 -13.67 -21.66
N ALA A 530 6.58 -13.14 -21.33
CA ALA A 530 5.56 -12.79 -22.31
C ALA A 530 6.04 -11.71 -23.29
N MET A 531 6.77 -10.69 -22.81
CA MET A 531 7.32 -9.65 -23.68
C MET A 531 8.46 -10.16 -24.56
N LEU A 532 9.29 -11.09 -24.09
CA LEU A 532 10.28 -11.77 -24.92
C LEU A 532 9.62 -12.59 -26.02
N LEU A 533 8.55 -13.32 -25.69
CA LEU A 533 7.74 -14.04 -26.66
C LEU A 533 7.14 -13.08 -27.71
N ALA A 534 6.60 -11.94 -27.27
CA ALA A 534 6.07 -10.90 -28.16
C ALA A 534 7.14 -10.40 -29.16
N LEU A 535 8.37 -10.21 -28.69
CA LEU A 535 9.49 -9.76 -29.54
C LEU A 535 9.87 -10.80 -30.59
N VAL A 536 10.04 -12.07 -30.17
CA VAL A 536 10.36 -13.18 -31.09
C VAL A 536 9.27 -13.34 -32.14
N LEU A 537 8.00 -13.39 -31.72
CA LEU A 537 6.89 -13.55 -32.64
C LEU A 537 6.75 -12.40 -33.63
N PHE A 538 7.13 -11.18 -33.25
CA PHE A 538 7.06 -10.01 -34.11
C PHE A 538 8.26 -9.84 -35.05
N GLU A 539 9.44 -10.34 -34.66
CA GLU A 539 10.63 -10.32 -35.53
C GLU A 539 10.40 -11.15 -36.80
N ASP A 540 9.85 -12.34 -36.62
CA ASP A 540 9.53 -13.30 -37.69
C ASP A 540 8.27 -12.94 -38.50
N ARG A 541 7.62 -11.81 -38.21
CA ARG A 541 6.44 -11.37 -38.97
C ARG A 541 6.89 -10.45 -40.10
N ASP A 542 6.74 -10.93 -41.32
CA ASP A 542 6.84 -10.10 -42.52
C ASP A 542 5.68 -9.11 -42.54
N LEU A 543 6.01 -7.83 -42.40
CA LEU A 543 5.06 -6.73 -42.48
C LEU A 543 4.90 -6.21 -43.92
N ALA A 544 5.59 -6.83 -44.89
CA ALA A 544 5.66 -6.43 -46.31
C ALA A 544 4.69 -7.24 -47.19
#